data_AF-A0A370NAM3-F1
#
_entry.id   AF-A0A370NAM3-F1
#
_cell.length_a   1.000
_cell.length_b   1.000
_cell.length_c   1.000
_cell.angle_alpha   90.00
_cell.angle_beta   90.00
_cell.angle_gamma   90.00
#
_symmetry.space_group_name_H-M   'P 1'
#
loop_
_entity.id
_entity.type
_entity.pdbx_description
1 polymer ?
#
loop_
_entity_poly.entity_id
_entity_poly.type
_entity_poly.pdbx_seq_one_letter_code
_entity_poly.pdbx_strand_id
1 'polypeptide(L)'
;MIGGFILLAGDDKVLAPVRHVQATLTVDSLESANAWLERHGAAILGAPRDTPAGPNLIASNPDGLIVEYFETAKNRTGAAG
;
A
#
# COMPACT_ATOMS: atom_id res chain seq x y z
N MET A 1 -22.54 5.21 -0.89
CA MET A 1 -21.59 6.15 -0.26
C MET A 1 -20.24 6.00 -0.95
N ILE A 2 -19.51 7.08 -1.16
CA ILE A 2 -18.11 7.02 -1.63
C ILE A 2 -17.24 7.24 -0.38
N GLY A 3 -16.26 6.35 -0.14
CA GLY A 3 -15.31 6.44 0.97
C GLY A 3 -14.20 7.47 0.71
N GLY A 4 -13.21 7.53 1.60
CA GLY A 4 -12.01 8.34 1.37
C GLY A 4 -11.25 7.85 0.12
N PHE A 5 -10.68 8.77 -0.64
CA PHE A 5 -9.90 8.47 -1.84
C PHE A 5 -8.60 9.29 -1.85
N ILE A 6 -7.60 8.78 -2.56
CA ILE A 6 -6.31 9.45 -2.76
C ILE A 6 -6.29 10.01 -4.18
N LEU A 7 -6.03 11.32 -4.30
CA LEU A 7 -5.79 11.97 -5.58
C LEU A 7 -4.29 12.22 -5.76
N LEU A 8 -3.67 11.47 -6.67
CA LEU A 8 -2.29 11.70 -7.12
C LEU A 8 -2.32 12.62 -8.34
N ALA A 9 -1.77 13.83 -8.23
CA ALA A 9 -1.72 14.82 -9.30
C ALA A 9 -0.29 15.28 -9.56
N GLY A 10 0.03 15.52 -10.83
CA GLY A 10 1.37 15.86 -11.30
C GLY A 10 1.48 15.67 -12.81
N ASP A 11 2.59 16.10 -13.39
CA ASP A 11 2.89 15.80 -14.80
C ASP A 11 3.24 14.30 -14.99
N ASP A 12 3.35 13.88 -16.25
CA ASP A 12 3.64 12.48 -16.56
C ASP A 12 4.98 11.99 -16.02
N LYS A 13 5.99 12.85 -15.92
CA LYS A 13 7.30 12.47 -15.39
C LYS A 13 7.22 12.22 -13.89
N VAL A 14 6.49 13.06 -13.17
CA VAL A 14 6.27 12.95 -11.72
C VAL A 14 5.42 11.73 -11.39
N LEU A 15 4.41 11.42 -12.22
CA LEU A 15 3.49 10.31 -11.97
C LEU A 15 3.99 8.97 -12.50
N ALA A 16 4.95 8.94 -13.44
CA ALA A 16 5.50 7.70 -14.02
C ALA A 16 5.84 6.60 -12.99
N PRO A 17 6.47 6.90 -11.84
CA PRO A 17 6.83 5.87 -10.85
C PRO A 17 5.65 5.21 -10.17
N VAL A 18 4.45 5.81 -10.19
CA VAL A 18 3.26 5.31 -9.46
C VAL A 18 2.09 4.99 -10.39
N ARG A 19 2.20 5.27 -11.70
CA ARG A 19 1.14 5.02 -12.70
C ARG A 19 0.71 3.57 -12.80
N HIS A 20 1.59 2.64 -12.44
CA HIS A 20 1.29 1.20 -12.46
C HIS A 20 0.45 0.76 -11.25
N VAL A 21 0.33 1.57 -10.20
CA VAL A 21 -0.48 1.29 -9.01
C VAL A 21 -1.94 1.62 -9.31
N GLN A 22 -2.82 0.64 -9.13
CA GLN A 22 -4.24 0.74 -9.50
C GLN A 22 -5.14 1.06 -8.30
N ALA A 23 -4.68 0.76 -7.09
CA ALA A 23 -5.38 1.08 -5.86
C ALA A 23 -4.40 1.22 -4.68
N THR A 24 -4.83 1.96 -3.66
CA THR A 24 -4.19 1.99 -2.34
C THR A 24 -5.18 1.43 -1.32
N LEU A 25 -4.76 0.44 -0.55
CA LEU A 25 -5.53 -0.17 0.52
C LEU A 25 -4.86 0.09 1.88
N THR A 26 -5.61 0.71 2.79
CA THR A 26 -5.17 0.86 4.17
C THR A 26 -5.33 -0.47 4.91
N VAL A 27 -4.28 -0.88 5.62
CA VAL A 27 -4.27 -2.07 6.46
C VAL A 27 -3.97 -1.72 7.92
N ASP A 28 -4.36 -2.60 8.84
CA ASP A 28 -4.10 -2.41 10.27
C ASP A 28 -2.64 -2.70 10.63
N SER A 29 -2.02 -3.67 9.95
CA SER A 29 -0.61 -4.07 10.13
C SER A 29 -0.03 -4.45 8.77
N LEU A 30 1.00 -3.73 8.34
CA LEU A 30 1.71 -4.00 7.08
C LEU A 30 2.47 -5.32 7.14
N GLU A 31 3.03 -5.66 8.30
CA GLU A 31 3.70 -6.95 8.53
C GLU A 31 2.73 -8.12 8.31
N SER A 32 1.55 -8.06 8.93
CA SER A 32 0.51 -9.08 8.79
C SER A 32 0.03 -9.19 7.35
N ALA A 33 -0.14 -8.05 6.67
CA ALA A 33 -0.52 -7.97 5.26
C ALA A 33 0.55 -8.59 4.35
N ASN A 34 1.83 -8.25 4.55
CA ASN A 34 2.94 -8.80 3.76
C ASN A 34 2.99 -10.33 3.88
N ALA A 35 2.92 -10.85 5.11
CA ALA A 35 2.95 -12.29 5.35
C ALA A 35 1.73 -12.99 4.72
N TRP A 36 0.55 -12.34 4.71
CA TRP A 36 -0.62 -12.87 4.02
C TRP A 36 -0.43 -12.89 2.50
N LEU A 37 0.07 -11.80 1.92
CA LEU A 37 0.33 -11.66 0.49
C LEU A 37 1.31 -12.73 -0.02
N GLU A 38 2.43 -12.92 0.66
CA GLU A 38 3.43 -13.94 0.33
C GLU A 38 2.83 -15.36 0.36
N ARG A 39 2.01 -15.66 1.39
CA ARG A 39 1.34 -16.97 1.49
C ARG A 39 0.31 -17.23 0.39
N HIS A 40 -0.27 -16.19 -0.20
CA HIS A 40 -1.35 -16.30 -1.18
C HIS A 40 -0.88 -16.03 -2.62
N GLY A 41 0.43 -15.99 -2.85
CA GLY A 41 1.00 -15.92 -4.21
C GLY A 41 1.01 -14.53 -4.82
N ALA A 42 0.87 -13.47 -4.03
CA ALA A 42 1.11 -12.12 -4.50
C ALA A 42 2.62 -11.90 -4.72
N ALA A 43 2.97 -11.13 -5.75
CA ALA A 43 4.35 -10.73 -6.01
C ALA A 43 4.65 -9.37 -5.39
N ILE A 44 5.56 -9.31 -4.43
CA ILE A 44 6.02 -8.05 -3.83
C ILE A 44 6.93 -7.33 -4.84
N LEU A 45 6.49 -6.18 -5.33
CA LEU A 45 7.16 -5.45 -6.42
C LEU A 45 8.28 -4.52 -5.93
N GLY A 46 8.43 -4.36 -4.62
CA GLY A 46 9.49 -3.61 -3.99
C GLY A 46 9.50 -3.82 -2.47
N ALA A 47 10.66 -3.64 -1.85
CA ALA A 47 10.76 -3.73 -0.40
C ALA A 47 9.82 -2.72 0.29
N PRO A 48 9.27 -3.05 1.48
CA PRO A 48 8.50 -2.09 2.26
C PRO A 48 9.28 -0.79 2.48
N ARG A 49 8.59 0.34 2.40
CA ARG A 49 9.18 1.67 2.59
C ARG A 49 8.51 2.36 3.76
N ASP A 50 9.33 2.86 4.68
CA ASP A 50 8.85 3.76 5.73
C ASP A 50 8.64 5.16 5.16
N THR A 51 7.47 5.73 5.45
CA THR A 51 7.14 7.13 5.11
C THR A 51 6.63 7.87 6.34
N PRO A 52 6.65 9.22 6.35
CA PRO A 52 6.08 9.99 7.46
C PRO A 52 4.59 9.69 7.74
N ALA A 53 3.84 9.26 6.72
CA ALA A 53 2.42 8.93 6.88
C ALA A 53 2.21 7.51 7.46
N GLY A 54 3.24 6.67 7.42
CA GLY A 54 3.22 5.25 7.77
C GLY A 54 3.91 4.38 6.70
N PRO A 55 4.23 3.11 7.00
CA PRO A 55 4.93 2.26 6.04
C PRO A 55 3.99 1.80 4.92
N ASN A 56 4.54 1.56 3.73
CA ASN A 56 3.82 0.95 2.61
C ASN A 56 4.63 -0.17 1.94
N LEU A 57 3.95 -0.98 1.13
CA LEU A 57 4.56 -1.85 0.13
C LEU A 57 3.67 -1.88 -1.12
N ILE A 58 4.24 -2.25 -2.27
CA ILE A 58 3.49 -2.45 -3.51
C ILE A 58 3.55 -3.93 -3.88
N ALA A 59 2.40 -4.52 -4.17
CA ALA A 59 2.31 -5.91 -4.59
C ALA A 59 1.38 -6.08 -5.79
N SER A 60 1.69 -7.06 -6.65
CA SER A 60 0.75 -7.60 -7.64
C SER A 60 0.02 -8.77 -7.02
N ASN A 61 -1.31 -8.67 -6.95
CA ASN A 61 -2.16 -9.78 -6.51
C ASN A 61 -2.15 -10.92 -7.54
N PRO A 62 -2.59 -12.14 -7.16
CA PRO A 62 -2.62 -13.29 -8.07
C PRO A 62 -3.46 -13.08 -9.34
N ASP A 63 -4.43 -12.16 -9.29
CA ASP A 63 -5.26 -11.75 -10.42
C ASP A 63 -4.62 -10.65 -11.29
N GLY A 64 -3.42 -10.19 -10.95
CA GLY A 64 -2.68 -9.14 -11.64
C GLY A 64 -2.98 -7.72 -11.15
N LEU A 65 -3.87 -7.53 -10.17
CA LEU A 65 -4.15 -6.20 -9.62
C LEU A 65 -2.95 -5.67 -8.83
N ILE A 66 -2.38 -4.53 -9.25
CA ILE A 66 -1.26 -3.89 -8.57
C ILE A 66 -1.77 -2.89 -7.54
N VAL A 67 -1.43 -3.15 -6.27
CA VAL A 67 -1.95 -2.40 -5.12
C VAL A 67 -0.82 -1.93 -4.23
N GLU A 68 -0.94 -0.70 -3.74
CA GLU A 68 -0.18 -0.21 -2.59
C GLU A 68 -0.92 -0.59 -1.30
N TYR A 69 -0.27 -1.35 -0.42
CA TYR A 69 -0.75 -1.63 0.93
C TYR A 69 -0.06 -0.65 1.88
N PHE A 70 -0.85 0.04 2.69
CA PHE A 70 -0.38 1.14 3.53
C PHE A 70 -0.91 0.99 4.96
N GLU A 71 -0.02 1.02 5.94
CA GLU A 71 -0.40 1.08 7.36
C GLU A 71 -0.31 2.52 7.83
N THR A 72 -1.40 3.09 8.37
CA THR A 72 -1.35 4.48 8.84
C THR A 72 -0.53 4.60 10.12
N ALA A 73 0.25 5.68 10.27
CA ALA A 73 0.98 5.95 11.52
C ALA A 73 0.08 6.00 12.76
N LYS A 74 -1.22 6.34 12.60
CA LYS A 74 -2.23 6.33 13.67
C LYS A 74 -2.53 4.92 14.17
N ASN A 75 -2.61 3.93 13.27
CA ASN A 75 -2.87 2.53 13.63
C ASN A 75 -1.74 1.96 14.49
N ARG A 76 -0.50 2.45 14.30
CA ARG A 76 0.65 2.11 15.14
C ARG A 76 0.61 2.72 16.54
N THR A 77 -0.14 3.81 16.74
CA THR A 77 -0.28 4.47 18.05
C THR A 77 -1.43 3.90 18.88
N GLY A 78 -2.36 3.14 18.26
CA GLY A 78 -3.48 2.49 18.94
C GLY A 78 -3.17 1.15 19.61
N ALA A 79 -2.00 0.55 19.33
CA ALA A 79 -1.56 -0.71 19.92
C ALA A 79 -0.86 -0.57 21.30
N ALA A 80 -0.75 0.66 21.82
CA ALA A 80 -0.14 0.97 23.11
C ALA A 80 -1.14 1.43 24.19
N GLY A 81 -2.40 0.97 24.11
CA GLY A 81 -3.48 1.29 25.06
C GLY A 81 -4.17 0.05 25.58
#